data_AF-A0A8C2KC70-F1
#
_entry.id   AF-A0A8C2KC70-F1
#
_cell.length_a   1.000
_cell.length_b   1.000
_cell.length_c   1.000
_cell.angle_alpha   90.00
_cell.angle_beta   90.00
_cell.angle_gamma   90.00
#
_symmetry.space_group_name_H-M   'P 1'
#
loop_
_entity.id
_entity.type
_entity.pdbx_description
1 polymer ?
#
loop_
_entity_poly.entity_id
_entity_poly.type
_entity_poly.pdbx_seq_one_letter_code
_entity_poly.pdbx_strand_id
1 'polypeptide(L)'
;MKMTEENNAVKPNVTEDDVRLLIKRKDDIEEQIKAYHDMLQTVIFLLFKITAKMEVTEPAVSLPAPFALVDAVTQGSPAFQAGLRVGDEILEFGSINTHNFRNLRDVASVVQHSEGKSLRVGVIRSGQEVHLNLTPKQWSGRGLLGCNLVPLHR
;
A
#
# COMPACT_ATOMS: atom_id res chain seq x y z
N MET A 1 -61.71 -18.09 -55.88
CA MET A 1 -60.50 -18.37 -56.69
C MET A 1 -59.37 -17.49 -56.17
N LYS A 2 -58.21 -18.07 -55.87
CA LYS A 2 -56.97 -17.41 -55.44
C LYS A 2 -56.37 -16.61 -56.59
N MET A 3 -55.79 -15.44 -56.33
CA MET A 3 -54.55 -14.89 -56.92
C MET A 3 -54.02 -13.82 -55.93
N THR A 4 -53.09 -14.09 -55.01
CA THR A 4 -51.60 -14.02 -55.09
C THR A 4 -51.05 -12.78 -55.81
N GLU A 5 -50.35 -11.92 -55.05
CA GLU A 5 -49.19 -11.10 -55.47
C GLU A 5 -48.58 -10.51 -54.18
N GLU A 6 -47.66 -11.24 -53.55
CA GLU A 6 -46.20 -11.04 -53.62
C GLU A 6 -45.69 -9.83 -52.82
N ASN A 7 -45.45 -10.07 -51.53
CA ASN A 7 -44.59 -9.26 -50.68
C ASN A 7 -43.13 -9.38 -51.17
N ASN A 8 -42.71 -8.51 -52.08
CA ASN A 8 -41.30 -8.43 -52.47
C ASN A 8 -40.51 -7.66 -51.40
N ALA A 9 -40.09 -8.37 -50.36
CA ALA A 9 -39.09 -7.87 -49.43
C ALA A 9 -37.75 -7.76 -50.18
N VAL A 10 -37.44 -6.56 -50.66
CA VAL A 10 -36.12 -6.22 -51.23
C VAL A 10 -35.07 -6.49 -50.16
N LYS A 11 -34.43 -7.66 -50.22
CA LYS A 11 -33.23 -7.94 -49.43
C LYS A 11 -32.14 -6.99 -49.94
N PRO A 12 -31.45 -6.24 -49.07
CA PRO A 12 -30.38 -5.35 -49.52
C PRO A 12 -29.31 -6.22 -50.20
N ASN A 13 -29.16 -6.04 -51.51
CA ASN A 13 -28.19 -6.77 -52.31
C ASN A 13 -26.83 -6.11 -52.07
N VAL A 14 -26.06 -6.64 -51.12
CA VAL A 14 -24.72 -6.15 -50.79
C VAL A 14 -23.83 -6.39 -52.00
N THR A 15 -23.28 -5.32 -52.57
CA THR A 15 -22.44 -5.38 -53.77
C THR A 15 -20.98 -5.62 -53.43
N GLU A 16 -20.18 -6.09 -54.40
CA GLU A 16 -18.74 -6.27 -54.22
C GLU A 16 -18.03 -4.95 -53.87
N ASP A 17 -18.53 -3.83 -54.40
CA ASP A 17 -18.03 -2.49 -54.09
C ASP A 17 -18.32 -2.09 -52.64
N ASP A 18 -19.49 -2.46 -52.09
CA ASP A 18 -19.81 -2.27 -50.68
C ASP A 18 -18.83 -3.06 -49.78
N VAL A 19 -18.51 -4.29 -50.16
CA VAL A 19 -17.54 -5.13 -49.42
C VAL A 19 -16.14 -4.52 -49.47
N ARG A 20 -15.68 -4.05 -50.64
CA ARG A 20 -14.38 -3.38 -50.79
C ARG A 20 -14.31 -2.09 -49.98
N LEU A 21 -15.40 -1.33 -49.94
CA LEU A 21 -15.50 -0.11 -49.13
C LEU A 21 -15.43 -0.42 -47.63
N LEU A 22 -16.09 -1.49 -47.19
CA LEU A 22 -16.04 -1.95 -45.79
C LEU A 22 -14.65 -2.45 -45.39
N ILE A 23 -13.95 -3.17 -46.26
CA ILE A 23 -12.56 -3.61 -46.02
C ILE A 23 -11.66 -2.40 -45.86
N LYS A 24 -11.74 -1.42 -46.77
CA LYS A 24 -10.96 -0.19 -46.67
C LYS A 24 -11.23 0.55 -45.36
N ARG A 25 -12.50 0.70 -44.98
CA ARG A 25 -12.89 1.33 -43.71
C ARG A 25 -12.36 0.58 -42.50
N LYS A 26 -12.36 -0.76 -42.55
CA LYS A 26 -11.80 -1.61 -41.49
C LYS A 26 -10.30 -1.36 -41.36
N ASP A 27 -9.57 -1.36 -42.47
CA ASP A 27 -8.12 -1.14 -42.49
C ASP A 27 -7.77 0.25 -41.94
N ASP A 28 -8.52 1.29 -42.32
CA ASP A 28 -8.37 2.65 -41.80
C ASP A 28 -8.60 2.72 -40.28
N ILE A 29 -9.57 1.97 -39.75
CA ILE A 29 -9.87 1.90 -38.30
C ILE A 29 -8.78 1.14 -37.56
N GLU A 30 -8.28 0.02 -38.11
CA GLU A 30 -7.19 -0.75 -37.52
C GLU A 30 -5.91 0.10 -37.43
N GLU A 31 -5.62 0.90 -38.46
CA GLU A 31 -4.50 1.83 -38.45
C GLU A 31 -4.66 2.93 -37.38
N GLN A 32 -5.86 3.50 -37.26
CA GLN A 32 -6.16 4.47 -36.20
C GLN A 32 -5.98 3.87 -34.80
N ILE A 33 -6.48 2.66 -34.55
CA ILE A 33 -6.32 1.98 -33.26
C ILE A 33 -4.84 1.75 -32.95
N LYS A 34 -4.06 1.32 -33.94
CA LYS A 34 -2.61 1.13 -33.79
C LYS A 34 -1.90 2.43 -33.43
N ALA A 35 -2.24 3.54 -34.10
CA ALA A 35 -1.69 4.85 -33.81
C ALA A 35 -2.05 5.33 -32.38
N TYR A 36 -3.29 5.13 -31.95
CA TYR A 36 -3.71 5.44 -30.59
C TYR A 36 -2.99 4.58 -29.54
N HIS A 37 -2.82 3.29 -29.80
CA HIS A 37 -2.08 2.40 -28.91
C HIS A 37 -0.61 2.83 -28.78
N ASP A 38 0.05 3.17 -29.88
CA ASP A 38 1.44 3.65 -29.88
C ASP A 38 1.58 5.00 -29.13
N MET A 39 0.61 5.91 -29.32
CA MET A 39 0.54 7.15 -28.54
C MET A 39 0.37 6.86 -27.05
N LEU A 40 -0.55 5.97 -26.66
CA LEU A 40 -0.76 5.59 -25.28
C LEU A 40 0.47 4.92 -24.66
N GLN A 41 1.16 4.04 -25.40
CA GLN A 41 2.43 3.44 -24.96
C GLN A 41 3.49 4.51 -24.72
N THR A 42 3.58 5.51 -25.62
CA THR A 42 4.49 6.64 -25.47
C THR A 42 4.16 7.48 -24.24
N VAL A 43 2.88 7.78 -24.00
CA VAL A 43 2.42 8.53 -22.83
C VAL A 43 2.68 7.75 -21.54
N ILE A 44 2.39 6.45 -21.50
CA ILE A 44 2.68 5.57 -20.35
C ILE A 44 4.18 5.56 -20.06
N PHE A 45 5.02 5.43 -21.09
CA PHE A 45 6.47 5.45 -20.94
C PHE A 45 6.97 6.82 -20.45
N LEU A 46 6.39 7.91 -20.94
CA LEU A 46 6.73 9.26 -20.49
C LEU A 46 6.30 9.50 -19.03
N LEU A 47 5.09 9.06 -18.65
CA LEU A 47 4.62 9.12 -17.27
C LEU A 47 5.52 8.30 -16.36
N PHE A 48 5.92 7.09 -16.78
CA PHE A 48 6.88 6.25 -16.06
C PHE A 48 8.24 6.95 -15.89
N LYS A 49 8.73 7.63 -16.93
CA LYS A 49 9.96 8.44 -16.85
C LYS A 49 9.82 9.68 -15.97
N ILE A 50 8.65 10.31 -15.94
CA ILE A 50 8.37 11.46 -15.07
C ILE A 50 8.32 11.02 -13.61
N THR A 51 7.63 9.90 -13.31
CA THR A 51 7.63 9.31 -11.97
C THR A 51 9.01 8.83 -11.56
N ALA A 52 9.82 8.30 -12.49
CA ALA A 52 11.20 7.90 -12.22
C ALA A 52 12.17 9.08 -12.05
N LYS A 53 11.89 10.24 -12.67
CA LYS A 53 12.67 11.48 -12.43
C LYS A 53 12.37 12.11 -11.07
N MET A 54 11.27 11.74 -10.44
CA MET A 54 11.07 11.90 -9.00
C MET A 54 11.78 10.76 -8.26
N GLU A 55 13.08 10.59 -8.51
CA GLU A 55 13.97 9.88 -7.60
C GLU A 55 14.11 10.75 -6.33
N VAL A 56 13.14 10.64 -5.44
CA VAL A 56 13.54 10.35 -4.06
C VAL A 56 14.20 9.00 -4.18
N THR A 57 15.53 8.98 -4.12
CA THR A 57 16.35 7.80 -3.91
C THR A 57 15.58 6.83 -3.02
N GLU A 58 14.97 5.79 -3.56
CA GLU A 58 14.71 4.60 -2.77
C GLU A 58 16.01 3.82 -2.89
N PRO A 59 16.97 3.95 -1.95
CA PRO A 59 17.87 2.83 -1.76
C PRO A 59 16.95 1.61 -1.53
N ALA A 60 17.39 0.40 -1.82
CA ALA A 60 16.81 -0.73 -1.12
C ALA A 60 16.80 -0.35 0.36
N VAL A 61 15.63 0.02 0.91
CA VAL A 61 15.53 0.57 2.26
C VAL A 61 15.83 -0.63 3.13
N SER A 62 17.10 -0.81 3.44
CA SER A 62 17.51 -1.58 4.59
C SER A 62 16.76 -0.94 5.74
N LEU A 63 15.64 -1.54 6.13
CA LEU A 63 14.87 -1.07 7.26
C LEU A 63 15.84 -0.88 8.41
N PRO A 64 15.74 0.24 9.15
CA PRO A 64 16.64 0.49 10.26
C PRO A 64 16.63 -0.73 11.19
N ALA A 65 17.78 -1.08 11.77
CA ALA A 65 17.87 -2.26 12.62
C ALA A 65 17.00 -2.05 13.87
N PRO A 66 15.93 -2.84 14.07
CA PRO A 66 15.08 -2.70 15.23
C PRO A 66 15.84 -3.07 16.50
N PHE A 67 15.55 -2.36 17.60
CA PHE A 67 16.29 -2.51 18.85
C PHE A 67 15.59 -3.41 19.88
N ALA A 68 14.29 -3.67 19.70
CA ALA A 68 13.51 -4.51 20.61
C ALA A 68 12.42 -5.29 19.86
N LEU A 69 11.97 -6.39 20.45
CA LEU A 69 10.88 -7.23 19.96
C LEU A 69 9.75 -7.25 20.99
N VAL A 70 8.51 -7.18 20.50
CA VAL A 70 7.33 -7.38 21.32
C VAL A 70 7.09 -8.89 21.51
N ASP A 71 7.38 -9.37 22.71
CA ASP A 71 7.25 -10.79 23.07
C ASP A 71 5.81 -11.13 23.55
N ALA A 72 5.18 -10.20 24.26
CA ALA A 72 3.82 -10.39 24.77
C ALA A 72 3.03 -9.09 24.79
N VAL A 73 1.72 -9.17 24.54
CA VAL A 73 0.78 -8.05 24.71
C VAL A 73 -0.45 -8.55 25.45
N THR A 74 -0.80 -7.89 26.55
CA THR A 74 -1.99 -8.26 27.35
C THR A 74 -3.24 -7.64 26.74
N GLN A 75 -4.31 -8.43 26.59
CA GLN A 75 -5.57 -7.94 26.06
C GLN A 75 -6.17 -6.82 26.93
N GLY A 76 -6.71 -5.79 26.29
CA GLY A 76 -7.29 -4.63 26.97
C GLY A 76 -6.27 -3.65 27.57
N SER A 77 -4.97 -3.92 27.45
CA SER A 77 -3.92 -3.02 27.90
C SER A 77 -3.78 -1.78 26.99
N PRO A 78 -3.10 -0.72 27.46
CA PRO A 78 -2.77 0.43 26.61
C PRO A 78 -2.01 0.06 25.34
N ALA A 79 -1.08 -0.90 25.40
CA ALA A 79 -0.36 -1.41 24.23
C ALA A 79 -1.31 -2.13 23.24
N PHE A 80 -2.24 -2.93 23.75
CA PHE A 80 -3.25 -3.59 22.91
C PHE A 80 -4.18 -2.58 22.24
N GLN A 81 -4.65 -1.57 22.98
CA GLN A 81 -5.50 -0.49 22.47
C GLN A 81 -4.79 0.35 21.39
N ALA A 82 -3.47 0.52 21.52
CA ALA A 82 -2.64 1.17 20.52
C ALA A 82 -2.43 0.33 19.24
N GLY A 83 -2.82 -0.95 19.26
CA GLY A 83 -2.67 -1.87 18.13
C GLY A 83 -1.30 -2.55 18.05
N LEU A 84 -0.52 -2.53 19.13
CA LEU A 84 0.74 -3.27 19.25
C LEU A 84 0.45 -4.78 19.25
N ARG A 85 1.30 -5.57 18.59
CA ARG A 85 1.12 -7.03 18.46
C ARG A 85 2.40 -7.77 18.80
N VAL A 86 2.25 -9.02 19.23
CA VAL A 86 3.37 -9.94 19.40
C VAL A 86 4.06 -10.14 18.05
N GLY A 87 5.39 -10.08 18.03
CA GLY A 87 6.20 -10.16 16.83
C GLY A 87 6.53 -8.82 16.17
N ASP A 88 5.98 -7.71 16.67
CA ASP A 88 6.38 -6.37 16.20
C ASP A 88 7.84 -6.09 16.61
N GLU A 89 8.67 -5.67 15.65
CA GLU A 89 10.05 -5.24 15.92
C GLU A 89 10.09 -3.70 16.07
N ILE A 90 10.53 -3.18 17.21
CA ILE A 90 10.50 -1.75 17.52
C ILE A 90 11.66 -1.01 16.86
N LEU A 91 11.35 0.03 16.10
CA LEU A 91 12.28 0.98 15.50
C LEU A 91 12.37 2.30 16.28
N GLU A 92 11.24 2.75 16.80
CA GLU A 92 11.07 4.02 17.51
C GLU A 92 10.08 3.86 18.66
N PHE A 93 10.38 4.46 19.80
CA PHE A 93 9.48 4.55 20.94
C PHE A 93 9.57 5.93 21.59
N GLY A 94 8.66 6.84 21.22
CA GLY A 94 8.68 8.22 21.67
C GLY A 94 9.94 8.95 21.22
N SER A 95 10.75 9.41 22.17
CA SER A 95 12.04 10.05 21.88
C SER A 95 13.19 9.07 21.64
N ILE A 96 12.94 7.76 21.77
CA ILE A 96 13.96 6.71 21.59
C ILE A 96 13.88 6.18 20.17
N ASN A 97 15.04 6.02 19.55
CA ASN A 97 15.23 5.46 18.22
C ASN A 97 16.45 4.54 18.20
N THR A 98 16.71 3.93 17.05
CA THR A 98 17.84 3.00 16.84
C THR A 98 19.22 3.61 17.11
N HIS A 99 19.37 4.94 17.10
CA HIS A 99 20.66 5.61 17.28
C HIS A 99 20.95 5.97 18.74
N ASN A 100 19.91 6.20 19.54
CA ASN A 100 20.06 6.61 20.95
C ASN A 100 19.65 5.53 21.96
N PHE A 101 19.06 4.42 21.51
CA PHE A 101 18.71 3.31 22.37
C PHE A 101 19.96 2.68 22.99
N ARG A 102 20.00 2.58 24.32
CA ARG A 102 21.07 1.88 25.05
C ARG A 102 20.55 0.60 25.69
N ASN A 103 19.38 0.68 26.32
CA ASN A 103 18.73 -0.46 26.95
C ASN A 103 17.23 -0.18 27.20
N LEU A 104 16.49 -1.21 27.60
CA LEU A 104 15.05 -1.11 27.86
C LEU A 104 14.67 -0.21 29.05
N ARG A 105 15.60 0.17 29.93
CA ARG A 105 15.32 1.14 31.00
C ARG A 105 15.02 2.51 30.42
N ASP A 106 15.64 2.89 29.30
CA ASP A 106 15.36 4.16 28.62
C ASP A 106 13.89 4.22 28.20
N VAL A 107 13.38 3.11 27.64
CA VAL A 107 11.96 2.98 27.25
C VAL A 107 11.06 3.14 28.48
N ALA A 108 11.38 2.45 29.57
CA ALA A 108 10.63 2.60 30.83
C ALA A 108 10.63 4.04 31.33
N SER A 109 11.76 4.76 31.24
CA SER A 109 11.83 6.19 31.60
C SER A 109 10.95 7.06 30.72
N VAL A 110 10.96 6.88 29.39
CA VAL A 110 10.09 7.66 28.47
C VAL A 110 8.62 7.41 28.76
N VAL A 111 8.25 6.15 28.99
CA VAL A 111 6.88 5.75 29.34
C VAL A 111 6.41 6.43 30.61
N GLN A 112 7.25 6.49 31.64
CA GLN A 112 6.89 7.08 32.93
C GLN A 112 6.75 8.61 32.87
N HIS A 113 7.60 9.30 32.10
CA HIS A 113 7.47 10.75 31.90
C HIS A 113 6.33 11.15 30.96
N SER A 114 5.78 10.19 30.22
CA SER A 114 4.73 10.41 29.22
C SER A 114 3.41 9.78 29.62
N GLU A 115 3.22 9.49 30.91
CA GLU A 115 1.94 9.01 31.43
C GLU A 115 0.82 9.99 31.07
N GLY A 116 -0.25 9.46 30.46
CA GLY A 116 -1.38 10.21 29.94
C GLY A 116 -1.16 10.91 28.60
N LYS A 117 0.05 10.87 28.02
CA LYS A 117 0.39 11.51 26.74
C LYS A 117 0.60 10.49 25.63
N SER A 118 0.13 10.80 24.43
CA SER A 118 0.35 9.94 23.27
C SER A 118 1.81 9.98 22.83
N LEU A 119 2.41 8.80 22.70
CA LEU A 119 3.75 8.54 22.17
C LEU A 119 3.63 7.90 20.79
N ARG A 120 4.48 8.32 19.86
CA ARG A 120 4.66 7.62 18.60
C ARG A 120 5.49 6.36 18.82
N VAL A 121 5.08 5.25 18.22
CA VAL A 121 5.83 3.99 18.23
C VAL A 121 5.94 3.51 16.78
N GLY A 122 7.17 3.42 16.28
CA GLY A 122 7.47 2.86 14.95
C GLY A 122 7.85 1.40 15.09
N VAL A 123 7.19 0.52 14.33
CA VAL A 123 7.45 -0.92 14.35
C VAL A 123 7.58 -1.49 12.95
N ILE A 124 8.30 -2.60 12.81
CA ILE A 124 8.26 -3.45 11.63
C ILE A 124 7.30 -4.59 11.91
N ARG A 125 6.31 -4.74 11.02
CA ARG A 125 5.34 -5.84 11.04
C ARG A 125 5.26 -6.44 9.66
N SER A 126 5.52 -7.74 9.55
CA SER A 126 5.52 -8.45 8.26
C SER A 126 6.42 -7.78 7.20
N GLY A 127 7.57 -7.22 7.63
CA GLY A 127 8.52 -6.53 6.75
C GLY A 127 8.11 -5.12 6.31
N GLN A 128 7.05 -4.55 6.87
CA GLN A 128 6.61 -3.18 6.61
C GLN A 128 6.67 -2.32 7.86
N GLU A 129 7.06 -1.06 7.71
CA GLU A 129 7.03 -0.09 8.80
C GLU A 129 5.58 0.37 9.08
N VAL A 130 5.20 0.33 10.34
CA VAL A 130 3.89 0.71 10.85
C VAL A 130 4.09 1.67 12.01
N HIS A 131 3.43 2.83 11.95
CA HIS A 131 3.43 3.79 13.04
C HIS A 131 2.15 3.68 13.86
N LEU A 132 2.32 3.58 15.17
CA LEU A 132 1.24 3.47 16.16
C LEU A 132 1.32 4.64 17.13
N ASN A 133 0.18 4.98 17.72
CA ASN A 133 0.09 5.95 18.80
C ASN A 133 -0.26 5.22 20.08
N LEU A 134 0.68 5.20 21.02
CA LEU A 134 0.55 4.54 22.30
C LEU A 134 0.46 5.58 23.40
N THR A 135 -0.56 5.49 24.25
CA THR A 135 -0.70 6.37 25.42
C THR A 135 -0.49 5.57 26.70
N PRO A 136 0.64 5.73 27.40
CA PRO A 136 0.86 5.08 28.68
C PRO A 136 -0.15 5.55 29.71
N LYS A 137 -0.76 4.63 30.46
CA LYS A 137 -1.71 4.97 31.53
C LYS A 137 -1.84 3.82 32.52
N GLN A 138 -2.29 4.12 33.74
CA GLN A 138 -2.73 3.09 34.67
C GLN A 138 -3.86 2.25 34.06
N TRP A 139 -3.82 0.95 34.29
CA TRP A 139 -4.80 -0.02 33.80
C TRP A 139 -4.86 -1.20 34.79
N SER A 140 -5.69 -2.19 34.51
CA SER A 140 -5.94 -3.32 35.43
C SER A 140 -4.76 -4.30 35.61
N GLY A 141 -3.68 -4.14 34.86
CA GLY A 141 -2.50 -4.99 34.92
C GLY A 141 -1.27 -4.30 35.51
N ARG A 142 -0.08 -4.82 35.20
CA ARG A 142 1.18 -4.32 35.74
C ARG A 142 1.77 -3.22 34.84
N GLY A 143 2.28 -2.15 35.47
CA GLY A 143 2.92 -1.03 34.77
C GLY A 143 1.94 -0.20 33.93
N LEU A 144 2.46 0.58 32.99
CA LEU A 144 1.68 1.58 32.22
C LEU A 144 1.31 1.16 30.79
N LEU A 145 1.82 0.01 30.32
CA LEU A 145 1.71 -0.42 28.92
C LEU A 145 0.98 -1.74 28.74
N GLY A 146 1.33 -2.75 29.55
CA GLY A 146 0.84 -4.11 29.39
C GLY A 146 1.38 -4.88 28.18
N CYS A 147 2.64 -4.65 27.84
CA CYS A 147 3.40 -5.49 26.92
C CYS A 147 4.77 -5.86 27.52
N ASN A 148 5.36 -6.94 27.00
CA ASN A 148 6.73 -7.36 27.29
C ASN A 148 7.61 -7.02 26.07
N LEU A 149 8.65 -6.23 26.30
CA LEU A 149 9.66 -5.91 25.29
C LEU A 149 10.95 -6.65 25.66
N VAL A 150 11.55 -7.32 24.68
CA VAL A 150 12.88 -7.94 24.83
C VAL A 150 13.88 -7.25 23.91
N PRO A 151 15.14 -7.05 24.32
CA PRO A 151 16.16 -6.47 23.46
C PRO A 151 16.45 -7.40 22.28
N LEU A 152 16.59 -6.84 21.08
CA LEU A 152 17.11 -7.57 19.93
C LEU A 152 18.62 -7.37 19.87
N HIS A 153 19.38 -8.46 20.04
CA HIS A 153 20.80 -8.49 19.72
C HIS A 153 20.91 -9.13 18.33
N ARG A 154 21.23 -8.35 17.30
CA ARG A 154 21.60 -8.86 15.98
C ARG A 154 23.08 -8.63 15.74
#